data_AF-A0A663LVI5-F1
#
_entry.id   AF-A0A663LVI5-F1
#
_cell.length_a   1.000
_cell.length_b   1.000
_cell.length_c   1.000
_cell.angle_alpha   90.00
_cell.angle_beta   90.00
_cell.angle_gamma   90.00
#
_symmetry.space_group_name_H-M   'P 1'
#
loop_
_entity.id
_entity.type
_entity.pdbx_description
1 polymer ?
#
loop_
_entity_poly.entity_id
_entity_poly.type
_entity_poly.pdbx_seq_one_letter_code
_entity_poly.pdbx_strand_id
1 'polypeptide(L)'
;LLKGLEKERGKQEKKVIHPYSRKAAQLAKEAHKQEKKEKLKTDKALRLSIIGEKLQWFQSHLDPNKIEYTKKEAGELIENYMCRFNAELEQIELQNSIKGRQGRQHGSREAVIKQTVERERQLYEGYGIEIPDIMNRKHLKFFREWDGDLRKLPNIKMKKLSARDAALSHLVMADAEAKEELNKEEVA
;
A
#
# COMPACT_ATOMS: atom_id res chain seq x y z
N LEU A 1 -52.76 -40.99 -27.92
CA LEU A 1 -53.20 -39.58 -27.74
C LEU A 1 -52.75 -39.18 -26.34
N LEU A 2 -51.71 -38.39 -26.09
CA LEU A 2 -51.54 -36.97 -26.39
C LEU A 2 -50.04 -36.62 -26.35
N LYS A 3 -49.53 -35.98 -27.41
CA LYS A 3 -48.19 -35.37 -27.47
C LYS A 3 -48.23 -34.01 -26.79
N GLY A 4 -47.39 -33.79 -25.78
CA GLY A 4 -47.13 -32.47 -25.20
C GLY A 4 -46.37 -31.59 -26.19
N LEU A 5 -46.98 -30.46 -26.56
CA LEU A 5 -46.38 -29.44 -27.42
C LEU A 5 -45.41 -28.58 -26.60
N GLU A 6 -44.12 -28.89 -26.66
CA GLU A 6 -43.07 -27.90 -26.34
C GLU A 6 -43.13 -26.78 -27.38
N LYS A 7 -43.63 -25.63 -26.95
CA LYS A 7 -43.73 -24.43 -27.77
C LYS A 7 -42.33 -23.80 -27.85
N GLU A 8 -41.61 -24.08 -28.93
CA GLU A 8 -40.38 -23.40 -29.28
C GLU A 8 -40.58 -21.88 -29.19
N ARG A 9 -39.91 -21.24 -28.23
CA ARG A 9 -39.84 -19.78 -28.13
C ARG A 9 -38.95 -19.30 -29.27
N GLY A 10 -39.57 -19.02 -30.41
CA GLY A 10 -38.93 -18.42 -31.57
C GLY A 10 -38.07 -17.22 -31.18
N LYS A 11 -36.91 -17.09 -31.83
CA LYS A 11 -36.00 -15.94 -31.79
C LYS A 11 -36.79 -14.66 -32.09
N GLN A 12 -37.39 -14.05 -31.08
CA GLN A 12 -37.94 -12.71 -31.21
C GLN A 12 -36.76 -11.74 -31.18
N GLU A 13 -36.57 -11.02 -32.27
CA GLU A 13 -35.71 -9.84 -32.35
C GLU A 13 -35.91 -8.99 -31.08
N LYS A 14 -34.82 -8.49 -30.50
CA LYS A 14 -34.84 -7.74 -29.25
C LYS A 14 -35.78 -6.53 -29.40
N LYS A 15 -37.03 -6.68 -29.00
CA LYS A 15 -38.06 -5.64 -29.06
C LYS A 15 -37.53 -4.39 -28.38
N VAL A 16 -37.62 -3.25 -29.06
CA VAL A 16 -37.27 -1.94 -28.51
C VAL A 16 -38.08 -1.74 -27.22
N ILE A 17 -37.39 -1.61 -26.10
CA ILE A 17 -38.00 -1.48 -24.78
C ILE A 17 -38.23 0.01 -24.52
N HIS A 18 -39.47 0.41 -24.27
CA HIS A 18 -39.77 1.79 -23.92
C HIS A 18 -39.11 2.16 -22.58
N PRO A 19 -38.49 3.36 -22.45
CA PRO A 19 -37.70 3.76 -21.29
C PRO A 19 -38.47 3.70 -19.97
N TYR A 20 -39.77 4.00 -19.97
CA TYR A 20 -40.63 3.95 -18.77
C TYR A 20 -41.35 2.61 -18.56
N SER A 21 -41.00 1.57 -19.33
CA SER A 21 -41.63 0.25 -19.16
C SER A 21 -41.10 -0.48 -17.92
N ARG A 22 -41.91 -1.41 -17.37
CA ARG A 22 -41.46 -2.29 -16.26
C ARG A 22 -40.18 -3.06 -16.60
N LYS A 23 -40.04 -3.49 -17.85
CA LYS A 23 -38.84 -4.21 -18.32
C LYS A 23 -37.61 -3.31 -18.34
N ALA A 24 -37.74 -2.05 -18.75
CA ALA A 24 -36.65 -1.07 -18.64
C ALA A 24 -36.26 -0.81 -17.18
N ALA A 25 -37.24 -0.64 -16.28
CA ALA A 25 -36.97 -0.45 -14.86
C ALA A 25 -36.25 -1.66 -14.21
N GLN A 26 -36.58 -2.89 -14.62
CA GLN A 26 -35.88 -4.09 -14.18
C GLN A 26 -34.43 -4.12 -14.67
N LEU A 27 -34.20 -3.85 -15.97
CA LEU A 27 -32.85 -3.79 -16.53
C LEU A 27 -31.99 -2.71 -15.88
N ALA A 28 -32.56 -1.52 -15.60
CA ALA A 28 -31.85 -0.45 -14.90
C ALA A 28 -31.47 -0.86 -13.46
N LYS A 29 -32.36 -1.53 -12.73
CA LYS A 29 -32.07 -2.05 -11.38
C LYS A 29 -30.94 -3.08 -11.41
N GLU A 30 -30.97 -4.01 -12.37
CA GLU A 30 -29.92 -5.01 -12.54
C GLU A 30 -28.58 -4.37 -12.92
N ALA A 31 -28.60 -3.39 -13.83
CA ALA A 31 -27.41 -2.63 -14.22
C ALA A 31 -26.79 -1.91 -13.01
N HIS A 32 -27.58 -1.19 -12.21
CA HIS A 32 -27.07 -0.53 -11.00
C HIS A 32 -26.57 -1.51 -9.94
N LYS A 33 -27.21 -2.68 -9.79
CA LYS A 33 -26.72 -3.74 -8.89
C LYS A 33 -25.36 -4.24 -9.36
N GLN A 34 -25.20 -4.47 -10.66
CA GLN A 34 -23.95 -4.93 -11.25
C GLN A 34 -22.85 -3.86 -11.16
N GLU A 35 -23.17 -2.60 -11.44
CA GLU A 35 -22.26 -1.46 -11.28
C GLU A 35 -21.74 -1.35 -9.85
N LYS A 36 -22.62 -1.43 -8.84
CA LYS A 36 -22.22 -1.43 -7.43
C LYS A 36 -21.31 -2.61 -7.09
N LYS A 37 -21.61 -3.80 -7.62
CA LYS A 37 -20.79 -5.01 -7.40
C LYS A 37 -19.40 -4.85 -8.02
N GLU A 38 -19.30 -4.34 -9.24
CA GLU A 38 -18.02 -4.11 -9.88
C GLU A 38 -17.22 -3.01 -9.17
N LYS A 39 -17.87 -1.92 -8.75
CA LYS A 39 -17.23 -0.88 -7.94
C LYS A 39 -16.61 -1.43 -6.64
N LEU A 40 -17.32 -2.29 -5.92
CA LEU A 40 -16.78 -2.93 -4.71
C LEU A 40 -15.56 -3.81 -5.02
N LYS A 41 -15.56 -4.51 -6.16
CA LYS A 41 -14.41 -5.30 -6.60
C LYS A 41 -13.22 -4.42 -6.95
N THR A 42 -13.44 -3.34 -7.70
CA THR A 42 -12.38 -2.40 -8.08
C THR A 42 -11.79 -1.73 -6.86
N ASP A 43 -12.62 -1.30 -5.90
CA ASP A 43 -12.15 -0.67 -4.66
C ASP A 43 -11.36 -1.66 -3.78
N LYS A 44 -11.73 -2.94 -3.77
CA LYS A 44 -10.96 -3.99 -3.08
C LYS A 44 -9.64 -4.26 -3.79
N ALA A 45 -9.65 -4.36 -5.12
CA ALA A 45 -8.46 -4.59 -5.91
C ALA A 45 -7.46 -3.42 -5.77
N LEU A 46 -7.94 -2.18 -5.80
CA LEU A 46 -7.13 -0.98 -5.59
C LEU A 46 -6.46 -0.99 -4.21
N ARG A 47 -7.21 -1.30 -3.15
CA ARG A 47 -6.64 -1.42 -1.79
C ARG A 47 -5.54 -2.48 -1.71
N LEU A 48 -5.75 -3.63 -2.35
CA LEU A 48 -4.74 -4.70 -2.39
C LEU A 48 -3.52 -4.29 -3.22
N SER A 49 -3.71 -3.58 -4.34
CA SER A 49 -2.63 -3.05 -5.17
C SER A 49 -1.74 -2.09 -4.37
N ILE A 50 -2.35 -1.13 -3.67
CA ILE A 50 -1.61 -0.14 -2.86
C ILE A 50 -0.77 -0.83 -1.78
N ILE A 51 -1.33 -1.85 -1.12
CA ILE A 51 -0.58 -2.64 -0.13
C ILE A 51 0.53 -3.43 -0.81
N GLY A 52 0.24 -4.10 -1.93
CA GLY A 52 1.22 -4.88 -2.68
C GLY A 52 2.41 -4.04 -3.15
N GLU A 53 2.15 -2.87 -3.74
CA GLU A 53 3.18 -1.91 -4.17
C GLU A 53 4.04 -1.44 -3.00
N LYS A 54 3.42 -1.10 -1.87
CA LYS A 54 4.14 -0.76 -0.64
C LYS A 54 5.06 -1.89 -0.20
N LEU A 55 4.54 -3.12 -0.17
CA LEU A 55 5.33 -4.28 0.23
C LEU A 55 6.48 -4.57 -0.74
N GLN A 56 6.23 -4.47 -2.04
CA GLN A 56 7.25 -4.67 -3.05
C GLN A 56 8.39 -3.65 -2.93
N TRP A 57 8.06 -2.39 -2.60
CA TRP A 57 9.07 -1.39 -2.27
C TRP A 57 9.92 -1.84 -1.09
N PHE A 58 9.31 -2.26 0.03
CA PHE A 58 10.09 -2.73 1.18
C PHE A 58 10.97 -3.93 0.83
N GLN A 59 10.42 -4.92 0.12
CA GLN A 59 11.16 -6.12 -0.28
C GLN A 59 12.39 -5.80 -1.13
N SER A 60 12.27 -4.90 -2.10
CA SER A 60 13.38 -4.48 -2.98
C SER A 60 14.47 -3.68 -2.26
N HIS A 61 14.17 -3.07 -1.11
CA HIS A 61 15.11 -2.29 -0.31
C HIS A 61 15.65 -3.09 0.89
N LEU A 62 15.37 -4.39 0.97
CA LEU A 62 16.00 -5.27 1.97
C LEU A 62 17.38 -5.74 1.49
N ASP A 63 18.32 -5.76 2.43
CA ASP A 63 19.64 -6.34 2.22
C ASP A 63 19.51 -7.86 2.10
N PRO A 64 20.04 -8.48 1.03
CA PRO A 64 19.91 -9.93 0.82
C PRO A 64 20.68 -10.75 1.87
N ASN A 65 21.76 -10.21 2.41
CA ASN A 65 22.68 -10.92 3.31
C ASN A 65 22.28 -10.84 4.78
N LYS A 66 21.38 -9.92 5.14
CA LYS A 66 21.00 -9.71 6.53
C LYS A 66 20.05 -10.80 7.02
N ILE A 67 20.04 -11.14 8.30
CA ILE A 67 19.17 -12.21 8.83
C ILE A 67 18.06 -11.65 9.73
N GLU A 68 18.28 -10.47 10.30
CA GLU A 68 17.32 -9.76 11.14
C GLU A 68 17.57 -8.26 11.08
N TYR A 69 16.50 -7.49 11.27
CA TYR A 69 16.56 -6.04 11.35
C TYR A 69 16.33 -5.59 12.78
N THR A 70 17.13 -4.63 13.22
CA THR A 70 16.85 -3.91 14.46
C THR A 70 15.74 -2.90 14.23
N LYS A 71 15.10 -2.45 15.32
CA LYS A 71 14.08 -1.38 15.25
C LYS A 71 14.62 -0.08 14.67
N LYS A 72 15.92 0.21 14.87
CA LYS A 72 16.59 1.38 14.29
C LYS A 72 16.61 1.28 12.77
N GLU A 73 17.10 0.17 12.24
CA GLU A 73 17.21 -0.06 10.79
C GLU A 73 15.83 -0.15 10.13
N ALA A 74 14.85 -0.70 10.83
CA ALA A 74 13.46 -0.66 10.39
C ALA A 74 12.93 0.79 10.29
N GLY A 75 13.31 1.66 11.23
CA GLY A 75 13.05 3.10 11.17
C GLY A 75 13.73 3.79 9.98
N GLU A 76 15.00 3.48 9.72
CA GLU A 76 15.74 4.00 8.56
C GLU A 76 15.10 3.57 7.24
N LEU A 77 14.65 2.31 7.13
CA LEU A 77 13.90 1.83 5.96
C LEU A 77 12.56 2.57 5.77
N ILE A 78 11.88 2.93 6.86
CA ILE A 78 10.65 3.71 6.82
C ILE A 78 10.92 5.15 6.35
N GLU A 79 11.98 5.79 6.84
CA GLU A 79 12.37 7.13 6.38
C GLU A 79 12.72 7.12 4.88
N ASN A 80 13.49 6.12 4.43
CA ASN A 80 13.78 5.92 3.01
C ASN A 80 12.50 5.71 2.20
N TYR A 81 11.52 4.97 2.74
CA TYR A 81 10.22 4.79 2.09
C TYR A 81 9.47 6.11 1.93
N MET A 82 9.47 6.99 2.92
CA MET A 82 8.83 8.31 2.79
C MET A 82 9.54 9.22 1.78
N CYS A 83 10.87 9.09 1.67
CA CYS A 83 11.70 9.85 0.74
C CYS A 83 11.64 9.33 -0.72
N ARG A 84 10.89 8.25 -1.00
CA ARG A 84 10.81 7.64 -2.35
C ARG A 84 10.36 8.60 -3.46
N PHE A 85 9.62 9.66 -3.12
CA PHE A 85 9.13 10.65 -4.07
C PHE A 85 9.98 11.91 -4.16
N ASN A 86 11.07 12.03 -3.39
CA ASN A 86 11.88 13.26 -3.38
C ASN A 86 12.43 13.60 -4.76
N ALA A 87 12.94 12.61 -5.50
CA ALA A 87 13.42 12.81 -6.87
C ALA A 87 12.31 13.27 -7.83
N GLU A 88 11.09 12.73 -7.69
CA GLU A 88 9.93 13.16 -8.50
C GLU A 88 9.53 14.61 -8.17
N LEU A 89 9.51 14.97 -6.89
CA LEU A 89 9.21 16.34 -6.44
C LEU A 89 10.26 17.35 -6.90
N GLU A 90 11.55 17.01 -6.78
CA GLU A 90 12.66 17.84 -7.25
C GLU A 90 12.58 18.07 -8.77
N GLN A 91 12.25 17.02 -9.54
CA GLN A 91 12.05 17.14 -10.98
C GLN A 91 10.89 18.07 -11.33
N ILE A 92 9.76 17.97 -10.61
CA ILE A 92 8.61 18.87 -10.81
C ILE A 92 8.99 20.32 -10.47
N GLU A 93 9.72 20.53 -9.38
CA GLU A 93 10.18 21.85 -8.95
C GLU A 93 11.12 22.47 -9.98
N LEU A 94 12.11 21.72 -10.48
CA LEU A 94 13.05 22.17 -11.50
C LEU A 94 12.34 22.53 -12.81
N GLN A 95 11.39 21.71 -13.26
CA GLN A 95 10.64 22.01 -14.48
C GLN A 95 9.79 23.28 -14.35
N ASN A 96 9.24 23.52 -13.17
CA ASN A 96 8.44 24.72 -12.90
C ASN A 96 9.32 25.97 -12.72
N SER A 97 10.51 25.85 -12.15
CA SER A 97 11.43 26.99 -11.95
C SER A 97 11.99 27.53 -13.28
N ILE A 98 12.19 26.66 -14.28
CA ILE A 98 12.69 27.04 -15.61
C ILE A 98 11.61 27.77 -16.44
N LYS A 99 10.32 27.49 -16.23
CA LYS A 99 9.24 27.86 -17.18
C LYS A 99 8.69 29.29 -17.05
N GLY A 100 9.26 30.15 -16.21
CA GLY A 100 8.98 31.59 -16.20
C GLY A 100 7.48 31.92 -16.13
N ARG A 101 6.95 32.64 -17.14
CA ARG A 101 5.55 33.13 -17.18
C ARG A 101 4.51 32.06 -17.56
N GLN A 102 4.89 30.82 -17.79
CA GLN A 102 3.92 29.75 -18.07
C GLN A 102 3.32 29.19 -16.77
N GLY A 103 2.05 28.77 -16.83
CA GLY A 103 1.34 28.22 -15.67
C GLY A 103 2.00 26.96 -15.10
N ARG A 104 1.86 26.79 -13.78
CA ARG A 104 2.45 25.66 -13.03
C ARG A 104 1.98 24.31 -13.58
N GLN A 105 2.95 23.47 -13.95
CA GLN A 105 2.70 22.12 -14.43
C GLN A 105 2.76 21.11 -13.27
N HIS A 106 2.09 19.98 -13.44
CA HIS A 106 2.08 18.86 -12.48
C HIS A 106 1.58 19.20 -11.05
N GLY A 107 0.88 20.32 -10.87
CA GLY A 107 0.44 20.76 -9.55
C GLY A 107 -0.49 19.79 -8.81
N SER A 108 -1.34 19.06 -9.54
CA SER A 108 -2.21 18.03 -8.96
C SER A 108 -1.41 16.83 -8.45
N ARG A 109 -0.43 16.34 -9.22
CA ARG A 109 0.44 15.23 -8.83
C ARG A 109 1.29 15.58 -7.63
N GLU A 110 1.91 16.76 -7.64
CA GLU A 110 2.72 17.28 -6.53
C GLU A 110 1.89 17.36 -5.24
N ALA A 111 0.65 17.87 -5.31
CA ALA A 111 -0.24 17.95 -4.16
C ALA A 111 -0.60 16.57 -3.60
N VAL A 112 -0.89 15.59 -4.46
CA VAL A 112 -1.19 14.20 -4.05
C VAL A 112 0.01 13.55 -3.37
N ILE A 113 1.22 13.74 -3.90
CA ILE A 113 2.45 13.21 -3.30
C ILE A 113 2.68 13.83 -1.92
N LYS A 114 2.66 15.17 -1.84
CA LYS A 114 2.86 15.90 -0.57
C LYS A 114 1.85 15.46 0.49
N GLN A 115 0.57 15.36 0.11
CA GLN A 115 -0.47 14.88 1.02
C GLN A 115 -0.24 13.42 1.47
N THR A 116 0.26 12.56 0.58
CA THR A 116 0.54 11.16 0.89
C THR A 116 1.71 11.05 1.87
N VAL A 117 2.82 11.73 1.61
CA VAL A 117 4.00 11.74 2.48
C VAL A 117 3.66 12.34 3.84
N GLU A 118 2.91 13.45 3.87
CA GLU A 118 2.44 14.08 5.12
C GLU A 118 1.62 13.11 5.97
N ARG A 119 0.68 12.38 5.35
CA ARG A 119 -0.11 11.37 6.05
C ARG A 119 0.77 10.23 6.59
N GLU A 120 1.72 9.75 5.80
CA GLU A 120 2.65 8.69 6.22
C GLU A 120 3.52 9.15 7.40
N ARG A 121 4.01 10.39 7.38
CA ARG A 121 4.78 11.02 8.46
C ARG A 121 3.96 11.16 9.75
N GLN A 122 2.76 11.70 9.66
CA GLN A 122 1.83 11.80 10.80
C GLN A 122 1.54 10.43 11.43
N LEU A 123 1.36 9.40 10.60
CA LEU A 123 1.18 8.03 11.10
C LEU A 123 2.42 7.53 11.83
N TYR A 124 3.62 7.75 11.28
CA TYR A 124 4.87 7.28 11.88
C TYR A 124 5.20 7.98 13.21
N GLU A 125 4.97 9.29 13.29
CA GLU A 125 5.22 10.08 14.51
C GLU A 125 4.18 9.79 15.61
N GLY A 126 2.93 9.51 15.22
CA GLY A 126 1.83 9.24 16.14
C GLY A 126 1.71 7.77 16.53
N TYR A 127 0.93 7.02 15.74
CA TYR A 127 0.46 5.66 16.09
C TYR A 127 1.39 4.54 15.60
N GLY A 128 2.26 4.86 14.64
CA GLY A 128 3.14 3.93 13.95
C GLY A 128 2.60 3.54 12.56
N ILE A 129 3.52 3.48 11.60
CA ILE A 129 3.25 3.01 10.24
C ILE A 129 3.31 1.49 10.21
N GLU A 130 2.38 0.87 9.50
CA GLU A 130 2.31 -0.58 9.38
C GLU A 130 3.26 -1.08 8.28
N ILE A 131 4.21 -1.93 8.64
CA ILE A 131 5.21 -2.54 7.73
C ILE A 131 5.30 -4.05 7.97
N PRO A 132 5.86 -4.84 7.05
CA PRO A 132 6.18 -6.25 7.30
C PRO A 132 7.07 -6.41 8.54
N ASP A 133 6.83 -7.47 9.29
CA ASP A 133 7.67 -7.81 10.44
C ASP A 133 9.04 -8.32 9.98
N ILE A 134 9.96 -7.39 9.78
CA ILE A 134 11.35 -7.64 9.39
C ILE A 134 12.27 -7.92 10.59
N MET A 135 11.78 -7.72 11.82
CA MET A 135 12.52 -8.02 13.05
C MET A 135 12.56 -9.52 13.35
N ASN A 136 11.58 -10.29 12.86
CA ASN A 136 11.52 -11.73 13.07
C ASN A 136 12.12 -12.47 11.87
N ARG A 137 13.15 -13.29 12.12
CA ARG A 137 13.84 -14.11 11.11
C ARG A 137 12.89 -14.95 10.25
N LYS A 138 11.87 -15.56 10.86
CA LYS A 138 10.89 -16.42 10.15
C LYS A 138 10.03 -15.59 9.18
N HIS A 139 9.56 -14.44 9.64
CA HIS A 139 8.73 -13.55 8.84
C HIS A 139 9.53 -12.87 7.74
N LEU A 140 10.77 -12.47 8.03
CA LEU A 140 11.69 -11.90 7.05
C LEU A 140 11.99 -12.88 5.91
N LYS A 141 12.25 -14.16 6.21
CA LYS A 141 12.46 -15.19 5.19
C LYS A 141 11.24 -15.33 4.28
N PHE A 142 10.05 -15.46 4.87
CA PHE A 142 8.80 -15.54 4.09
C PHE A 142 8.59 -14.29 3.22
N PHE A 143 8.86 -13.11 3.78
CA PHE A 143 8.70 -11.84 3.07
C PHE A 143 9.71 -11.67 1.93
N ARG A 144 10.91 -12.23 2.03
CA ARG A 144 11.90 -12.26 0.94
C ARG A 144 11.49 -13.17 -0.20
N GLU A 145 10.99 -14.35 0.13
CA GLU A 145 10.56 -15.36 -0.85
C GLU A 145 9.19 -15.03 -1.47
N TRP A 146 8.52 -13.99 -0.99
CA TRP A 146 7.23 -13.55 -1.52
C TRP A 146 7.38 -13.09 -2.98
N ASP A 147 6.54 -13.63 -3.86
CA ASP A 147 6.58 -13.45 -5.31
C ASP A 147 5.72 -12.28 -5.81
N GLY A 148 5.25 -11.41 -4.91
CA GLY A 148 4.31 -10.35 -5.24
C GLY A 148 2.85 -10.82 -5.37
N ASP A 149 2.55 -12.10 -5.10
CA ASP A 149 1.17 -12.60 -5.17
C ASP A 149 0.32 -11.97 -4.06
N LEU A 150 -0.65 -11.14 -4.47
CA LEU A 150 -1.58 -10.43 -3.58
C LEU A 150 -2.44 -11.39 -2.75
N ARG A 151 -2.60 -12.65 -3.17
CA ARG A 151 -3.34 -13.67 -2.40
C ARG A 151 -2.60 -14.11 -1.14
N LYS A 152 -1.28 -13.96 -1.11
CA LYS A 152 -0.42 -14.31 0.03
C LYS A 152 -0.27 -13.17 1.03
N LEU A 153 -0.79 -11.96 0.74
CA LEU A 153 -0.76 -10.82 1.66
C LEU A 153 -1.28 -11.15 3.07
N PRO A 154 -2.39 -11.90 3.26
CA PRO A 154 -2.87 -12.23 4.60
C PRO A 154 -1.89 -13.08 5.44
N ASN A 155 -0.95 -13.78 4.77
CA ASN A 155 0.06 -14.59 5.44
C ASN A 155 1.28 -13.77 5.87
N ILE A 156 1.49 -12.58 5.28
CA ILE A 156 2.56 -11.66 5.68
C ILE A 156 2.17 -11.04 7.02
N LYS A 157 3.03 -11.21 8.02
CA LYS A 157 2.84 -10.58 9.32
C LYS A 157 3.23 -9.12 9.25
N MET A 158 2.28 -8.26 9.57
CA MET A 158 2.47 -6.81 9.63
C MET A 158 2.65 -6.37 11.08
N LYS A 159 3.46 -5.34 11.28
CA LYS A 159 3.73 -4.72 12.57
C LYS A 159 3.78 -3.21 12.42
N LYS A 160 3.27 -2.51 13.44
CA LYS A 160 3.33 -1.05 13.51
C LYS A 160 4.66 -0.64 14.13
N LEU A 161 5.33 0.31 13.51
CA LEU A 161 6.53 0.93 14.04
C LEU A 161 6.34 2.43 14.09
N SER A 162 6.60 3.03 15.25
CA SER A 162 6.59 4.48 15.43
C SER A 162 8.01 5.05 15.53
N ALA A 163 8.15 6.36 15.31
CA ALA A 163 9.42 7.06 15.52
C ALA A 163 9.97 6.86 16.94
N ARG A 164 9.07 6.76 17.93
CA ARG A 164 9.44 6.50 19.33
C ARG A 164 10.05 5.12 19.51
N ASP A 165 9.53 4.11 18.82
CA ASP A 165 10.06 2.73 18.91
C ASP A 165 11.48 2.64 18.34
N ALA A 166 11.76 3.36 17.25
CA ALA A 166 13.09 3.46 16.68
C ALA A 166 14.05 4.21 17.63
N ALA A 167 13.61 5.33 18.21
CA ALA A 167 14.40 6.14 19.13
C ALA A 167 14.69 5.46 20.48
N LEU A 168 13.71 4.77 21.08
CA LEU A 168 13.90 3.99 22.32
C LEU A 168 14.98 2.91 22.16
N SER A 169 15.07 2.33 20.97
CA SER A 169 16.09 1.31 20.68
C SER A 169 17.50 1.91 20.63
N HIS A 170 17.61 3.18 20.22
CA HIS A 170 18.88 3.91 20.24
C HIS A 170 19.34 4.21 21.67
N LEU A 171 18.42 4.62 22.55
CA LEU A 171 18.75 4.90 23.95
C LEU A 171 19.14 3.62 24.71
N VAL A 172 18.44 2.51 24.49
CA VAL A 172 18.76 1.23 25.13
C VAL A 172 20.12 0.67 24.67
N MET A 173 20.48 0.87 23.40
CA MET A 173 21.81 0.48 22.90
C MET A 173 22.92 1.39 23.45
N ALA A 174 22.69 2.71 23.52
CA ALA A 174 23.64 3.66 24.11
C ALA A 174 23.85 3.40 25.62
N ASP A 175 22.79 3.06 26.35
CA ASP A 175 22.88 2.69 27.77
C ASP A 175 23.57 1.33 27.98
N ALA A 176 23.45 0.40 27.03
CA ALA A 176 24.13 -0.90 27.08
C ALA A 176 25.62 -0.74 26.78
N GLU A 177 25.98 0.05 25.77
CA GLU A 177 27.37 0.37 25.42
C GLU A 177 28.06 1.14 26.56
N ALA A 178 27.39 2.13 27.17
CA ALA A 178 27.94 2.86 28.32
C ALA A 178 28.19 1.96 29.54
N LYS A 179 27.35 0.94 29.77
CA LYS A 179 27.54 -0.04 30.86
C LYS A 179 28.65 -1.03 30.57
N GLU A 180 28.89 -1.36 29.30
CA GLU A 180 29.97 -2.25 28.91
C GLU A 180 31.35 -1.58 29.03
N GLU A 181 31.44 -0.28 28.74
CA GLU A 181 32.66 0.50 28.93
C GLU A 181 33.00 0.73 30.41
N LEU A 182 32.00 1.00 31.26
CA LEU A 182 32.19 1.09 32.72
C LEU A 182 32.70 -0.22 33.35
N ASN A 183 32.24 -1.37 32.86
CA ASN A 183 32.72 -2.68 33.34
C ASN A 183 34.13 -3.03 32.84
N LYS A 184 34.62 -2.41 31.75
CA LYS A 184 36.01 -2.60 31.28
C LYS A 184 36.99 -1.74 32.06
N GLU A 185 36.56 -0.56 32.53
CA GLU A 185 37.38 0.32 33.38
C GLU A 185 37.47 -0.16 34.84
N GLU A 186 36.50 -0.92 35.36
CA GLU A 186 36.54 -1.45 36.73
C GLU A 186 37.37 -2.75 36.88
N VAL A 187 37.81 -3.35 35.76
CA VAL A 187 38.57 -4.61 35.71
C VAL A 187 40.03 -4.40 35.23
N ALA A 188 40.45 -3.16 34.99
CA ALA A 188 41.83 -2.77 34.65
C ALA A 188 42.55 -2.14 35.85
#